data_AF-A0A131Y1W1-F1
#
_entry.id   AF-A0A131Y1W1-F1
#
_cell.length_a   1.000
_cell.length_b   1.000
_cell.length_c   1.000
_cell.angle_alpha   90.00
_cell.angle_beta   90.00
_cell.angle_gamma   90.00
#
_symmetry.space_group_name_H-M   'P 1'
#
loop_
_entity.id
_entity.type
_entity.pdbx_description
1 polymer ?
#
loop_
_entity_poly.entity_id
_entity_poly.type
_entity_poly.pdbx_seq_one_letter_code
_entity_poly.pdbx_strand_id
1 'polypeptide(L)'
;APMETASLLLRTQWGLLETLNERVEGAAERGEAMLVLLNQLLFLMLCDRWFCPGDRLTGLYTLLFYIILCYLCHYVGNLLNVRGYSPYVHVSDQSKIRHLAMSVTKMVLDLTKGVTVVITVVFMLLVLGLEQGLEHFSPTWTYVLLTALYFCLTERICQDKVPMVLSWLHLESLENLETLWAPVLCKLATSLSSLLMIVAVSFWCSGKGGWGLCLLASYINVYLGLKAMDRHLKVLLQERGRLGRFRFATKQELANFDDVCSVCLQRMTLARVTPCRHLFHGDCLRRSLKDRSTCPMCKQDLWC
;
A
#
# COMPACT_ATOMS: atom_id res chain seq x y z
N ALA A 1 -18.96 17.64 -44.91
CA ALA A 1 -17.53 17.77 -45.25
C ALA A 1 -16.69 18.51 -44.18
N PRO A 2 -17.06 19.69 -43.62
CA PRO A 2 -16.20 20.38 -42.64
C PRO A 2 -16.40 19.96 -41.16
N MET A 3 -17.57 19.44 -40.77
CA MET A 3 -17.81 18.96 -39.39
C MET A 3 -17.10 17.64 -39.07
N GLU A 4 -16.99 16.72 -40.03
CA GLU A 4 -16.30 15.44 -39.83
C GLU A 4 -14.79 15.63 -39.66
N THR A 5 -14.16 16.52 -40.44
CA THR A 5 -12.72 16.82 -40.33
C THR A 5 -12.37 17.48 -39.01
N ALA A 6 -13.22 18.39 -38.50
CA ALA A 6 -13.04 18.98 -37.17
C ALA A 6 -13.17 17.94 -36.04
N SER A 7 -14.11 17.01 -36.14
CA SER A 7 -14.27 15.92 -35.17
C SER A 7 -13.11 14.93 -35.19
N LEU A 8 -12.52 14.69 -36.36
CA LEU A 8 -11.35 13.83 -36.52
C LEU A 8 -10.09 14.46 -35.92
N LEU A 9 -9.90 15.78 -36.14
CA LEU A 9 -8.80 16.56 -35.56
C LEU A 9 -8.91 16.66 -34.03
N LEU A 10 -10.11 16.86 -33.50
CA LEU A 10 -10.34 16.83 -32.05
C LEU A 10 -10.05 15.46 -31.46
N ARG A 11 -10.44 14.37 -32.14
CA ARG A 11 -10.17 13.00 -31.69
C ARG A 11 -8.68 12.66 -31.74
N THR A 12 -7.94 13.10 -32.76
CA THR A 12 -6.49 12.88 -32.84
C THR A 12 -5.73 13.72 -31.83
N GLN A 13 -6.12 14.98 -31.60
CA GLN A 13 -5.57 15.80 -30.52
C GLN A 13 -5.86 15.20 -29.15
N TRP A 14 -7.08 14.68 -28.92
CA TRP A 14 -7.44 14.02 -27.67
C TRP A 14 -6.61 12.76 -27.43
N GLY A 15 -6.42 11.91 -28.44
CA GLY A 15 -5.56 10.72 -28.32
C GLY A 15 -4.08 11.06 -28.08
N LEU A 16 -3.57 12.15 -28.67
CA LEU A 16 -2.22 12.64 -28.36
C LEU A 16 -2.12 13.14 -26.92
N LEU A 17 -3.16 13.79 -26.39
CA LEU A 17 -3.18 14.28 -25.02
C LEU A 17 -3.26 13.13 -24.00
N GLU A 18 -4.04 12.10 -24.32
CA GLU A 18 -4.16 10.88 -23.52
C GLU A 18 -2.84 10.10 -23.45
N THR A 19 -2.20 9.86 -24.60
CA THR A 19 -0.86 9.23 -24.64
C THR A 19 0.22 10.04 -23.92
N LEU A 20 0.12 11.37 -23.94
CA LEU A 20 1.06 12.23 -23.22
C LEU A 20 0.80 12.18 -21.70
N ASN A 21 -0.47 12.13 -21.29
CA ASN A 21 -0.86 11.94 -19.89
C ASN A 21 -0.37 10.59 -19.34
N GLU A 22 -0.60 9.49 -20.05
CA GLU A 22 -0.10 8.15 -19.67
C GLU A 22 1.42 8.12 -19.49
N ARG A 23 2.17 8.80 -20.37
CA ARG A 23 3.64 8.91 -20.25
C ARG A 23 4.07 9.69 -19.02
N VAL A 24 3.37 10.78 -18.70
CA VAL A 24 3.64 11.61 -17.52
C VAL A 24 3.32 10.84 -16.25
N GLU A 25 2.18 10.15 -16.20
CA GLU A 25 1.80 9.29 -15.07
C GLU A 25 2.83 8.17 -14.85
N GLY A 26 3.20 7.43 -15.91
CA GLY A 26 4.22 6.38 -15.82
C GLY A 26 5.63 6.90 -15.47
N ALA A 27 5.96 8.16 -15.77
CA ALA A 27 7.19 8.79 -15.30
C ALA A 27 7.11 9.16 -13.82
N ALA A 28 5.97 9.68 -13.35
CA ALA A 28 5.73 10.02 -11.96
C ALA A 28 5.78 8.76 -11.07
N GLU A 29 5.13 7.68 -11.49
CA GLU A 29 5.13 6.40 -10.75
C GLU A 29 6.54 5.83 -10.60
N ARG A 30 7.37 5.91 -11.64
CA ARG A 30 8.79 5.50 -11.59
C ARG A 30 9.60 6.37 -10.65
N GLY A 31 9.35 7.69 -10.65
CA GLY A 31 9.99 8.62 -9.73
C GLY A 31 9.67 8.32 -8.27
N GLU A 32 8.41 8.01 -7.97
CA GLU A 32 8.00 7.60 -6.63
C GLU A 32 8.62 6.27 -6.20
N ALA A 33 8.66 5.28 -7.09
CA ALA A 33 9.30 3.99 -6.81
C ALA A 33 10.79 4.17 -6.49
N MET A 34 11.50 5.01 -7.25
CA MET A 34 12.90 5.33 -6.98
C MET A 34 13.10 6.03 -5.63
N LEU A 35 12.18 6.92 -5.26
CA LEU A 35 12.22 7.59 -3.96
C LEU A 35 11.99 6.61 -2.80
N VAL A 36 11.09 5.64 -2.96
CA VAL A 36 10.85 4.57 -1.97
C VAL A 36 12.09 3.68 -1.82
N LEU A 37 12.71 3.27 -2.93
CA LEU A 37 13.95 2.48 -2.91
C LEU A 37 15.09 3.25 -2.22
N LEU A 38 15.25 4.53 -2.53
CA LEU A 38 16.24 5.38 -1.89
C LEU A 38 15.97 5.53 -0.38
N ASN A 39 14.70 5.65 0.00
CA ASN A 39 14.29 5.72 1.40
C ASN A 39 14.64 4.43 2.18
N GLN A 40 14.32 3.27 1.60
CA GLN A 40 14.67 1.96 2.15
C GLN A 40 16.19 1.80 2.27
N LEU A 41 16.93 2.12 1.21
CA LEU A 41 18.39 2.02 1.18
C LEU A 41 19.04 2.91 2.27
N LEU A 42 18.62 4.16 2.40
CA LEU A 42 19.16 5.07 3.43
C LEU A 42 18.89 4.57 4.84
N PHE A 43 17.71 3.99 5.09
CA PHE A 43 17.39 3.41 6.41
C PHE A 43 18.24 2.17 6.71
N LEU A 44 18.43 1.28 5.73
CA LEU A 44 19.27 0.09 5.89
C LEU A 44 20.74 0.47 6.09
N MET A 45 21.26 1.48 5.38
CA MET A 45 22.61 2.00 5.61
C MET A 45 22.79 2.61 7.02
N LEU A 46 21.76 3.24 7.59
CA LEU A 46 21.78 3.68 8.99
C LEU A 46 21.82 2.49 9.96
N CYS A 47 21.05 1.43 9.68
CA CYS A 47 21.06 0.20 10.46
C CYS A 47 22.41 -0.51 10.38
N ASP A 48 23.02 -0.63 9.20
CA ASP A 48 24.34 -1.22 9.02
C ASP A 48 25.38 -0.49 9.86
N ARG A 49 25.35 0.86 9.88
CA ARG A 49 26.29 1.66 10.66
C ARG A 49 26.16 1.43 12.17
N TRP A 50 24.96 1.10 12.65
CA TRP A 50 24.69 0.81 14.05
C TRP A 50 25.04 -0.63 14.44
N PHE A 51 24.58 -1.61 13.65
CA PHE A 51 24.68 -3.03 13.98
C PHE A 51 25.95 -3.69 13.45
N CYS A 52 26.43 -3.32 12.26
CA CYS A 52 27.57 -3.93 11.57
C CYS A 52 28.53 -2.88 11.00
N PRO A 53 29.27 -2.12 11.84
CA PRO A 53 30.07 -0.97 11.38
C PRO A 53 31.28 -1.33 10.50
N GLY A 54 31.63 -2.62 10.36
CA GLY A 54 32.78 -3.12 9.61
C GLY A 54 32.47 -3.56 8.18
N ASP A 55 31.23 -3.96 7.90
CA ASP A 55 30.88 -4.56 6.61
C ASP A 55 30.31 -3.51 5.67
N ARG A 56 30.86 -3.44 4.45
CA ARG A 56 30.38 -2.52 3.42
C ARG A 56 29.32 -3.25 2.58
N LEU A 57 28.21 -2.56 2.27
CA LEU A 57 27.16 -2.98 1.33
C LEU A 57 26.14 -4.04 1.84
N THR A 58 26.16 -4.44 3.10
CA THR A 58 25.19 -5.43 3.67
C THR A 58 23.73 -5.01 3.50
N GLY A 59 23.42 -3.72 3.66
CA GLY A 59 22.07 -3.19 3.50
C GLY A 59 21.56 -3.26 2.06
N LEU A 60 22.43 -3.15 1.06
CA LEU A 60 22.01 -3.29 -0.34
C LEU A 60 21.62 -4.74 -0.65
N TYR A 61 22.40 -5.71 -0.17
CA TYR A 61 22.09 -7.12 -0.31
C TYR A 61 20.82 -7.51 0.46
N THR A 62 20.66 -7.00 1.68
CA THR A 62 19.45 -7.20 2.49
C THR A 62 18.22 -6.63 1.79
N LEU A 63 18.32 -5.43 1.19
CA LEU A 63 17.24 -4.83 0.41
C LEU A 63 16.89 -5.67 -0.82
N LEU A 64 17.88 -6.11 -1.59
CA LEU A 64 17.67 -6.96 -2.75
C LEU A 64 16.95 -8.25 -2.35
N PHE A 65 17.37 -8.88 -1.26
CA PHE A 65 16.72 -10.07 -0.72
C PHE A 65 15.26 -9.82 -0.36
N TYR A 66 14.94 -8.72 0.35
CA TYR A 66 13.56 -8.40 0.70
C TYR A 66 12.67 -8.09 -0.51
N ILE A 67 13.18 -7.38 -1.51
CA ILE A 67 12.44 -7.13 -2.77
C ILE A 67 12.08 -8.45 -3.44
N ILE A 68 13.07 -9.34 -3.58
CA ILE A 68 12.89 -10.66 -4.19
C ILE A 68 11.88 -11.51 -3.39
N LEU A 69 12.01 -11.53 -2.06
CA LEU A 69 11.11 -12.27 -1.17
C LEU A 69 9.67 -11.74 -1.26
N CYS A 70 9.48 -10.42 -1.25
CA CYS A 70 8.16 -9.81 -1.38
C CYS A 70 7.52 -10.12 -2.73
N TYR A 71 8.30 -10.05 -3.81
CA TYR A 71 7.84 -10.44 -5.15
C TYR A 71 7.39 -11.90 -5.18
N LEU A 72 8.16 -12.81 -4.59
CA LEU A 72 7.79 -14.22 -4.44
C LEU A 72 6.49 -14.40 -3.66
N CYS A 73 6.36 -13.76 -2.50
CA CYS A 73 5.16 -13.84 -1.66
C CYS A 73 3.92 -13.35 -2.40
N HIS A 74 4.03 -12.22 -3.11
CA HIS A 74 2.96 -11.69 -3.95
C HIS A 74 2.59 -12.64 -5.08
N TYR A 75 3.61 -13.17 -5.78
CA TYR A 75 3.43 -14.11 -6.87
C TYR A 75 2.71 -15.39 -6.41
N VAL A 76 3.16 -16.00 -5.30
CA VAL A 76 2.54 -17.18 -4.70
C VAL A 76 1.11 -16.85 -4.24
N GLY A 77 0.89 -15.70 -3.61
CA GLY A 77 -0.45 -15.25 -3.21
C GLY A 77 -1.41 -15.14 -4.39
N ASN A 78 -0.96 -14.57 -5.51
CA ASN A 78 -1.75 -14.49 -6.73
C ASN A 78 -2.03 -15.87 -7.33
N LEU A 79 -1.03 -16.76 -7.35
CA LEU A 79 -1.21 -18.14 -7.82
C LEU A 79 -2.25 -18.91 -6.98
N LEU A 80 -2.23 -18.72 -5.66
CA LEU A 80 -3.21 -19.32 -4.75
C LEU A 80 -4.61 -18.71 -4.94
N ASN A 81 -4.71 -17.39 -5.18
CA ASN A 81 -5.99 -16.71 -5.41
C ASN A 81 -6.64 -17.11 -6.76
N VAL A 82 -5.84 -17.42 -7.79
CA VAL A 82 -6.30 -17.86 -9.12
C VAL A 82 -6.98 -19.24 -9.10
N ARG A 83 -6.84 -20.03 -8.02
CA ARG A 83 -7.60 -21.31 -7.86
C ARG A 83 -9.13 -21.12 -7.73
N GLY A 84 -9.63 -19.88 -7.74
CA GLY A 84 -11.06 -19.56 -7.90
C GLY A 84 -11.57 -19.52 -9.35
N TYR A 85 -10.78 -19.90 -10.36
CA TYR A 85 -11.27 -19.96 -11.74
C TYR A 85 -12.33 -21.05 -11.90
N SER A 86 -13.59 -20.66 -12.12
CA SER A 86 -14.60 -21.58 -12.65
C SER A 86 -14.11 -22.08 -14.03
N PRO A 87 -14.02 -23.40 -14.26
CA PRO A 87 -13.53 -23.98 -15.51
C PRO A 87 -14.49 -23.78 -16.71
N TYR A 88 -15.45 -22.85 -16.60
CA TYR A 88 -16.51 -22.60 -17.57
C TYR A 88 -16.42 -21.15 -18.04
N VAL A 89 -16.08 -20.96 -19.31
CA VAL A 89 -16.30 -19.70 -20.04
C VAL A 89 -17.50 -19.96 -20.94
N HIS A 90 -18.63 -19.30 -20.66
CA HIS A 90 -19.83 -19.39 -21.48
C HIS A 90 -19.61 -18.59 -22.78
N VAL A 91 -19.31 -19.29 -23.88
CA VAL A 91 -19.15 -18.67 -25.21
C VAL A 91 -20.50 -18.53 -25.94
N SER A 92 -21.54 -19.23 -25.47
CA SER A 92 -22.94 -19.07 -25.88
C SER A 92 -23.85 -19.83 -24.91
N ASP A 93 -25.12 -19.44 -24.79
CA ASP A 93 -26.12 -20.08 -23.91
C ASP A 93 -26.33 -21.59 -24.18
N GLN A 94 -25.80 -22.13 -25.29
CA GLN A 94 -26.03 -23.52 -25.70
C GLN A 94 -24.80 -24.40 -25.92
N SER A 95 -23.56 -23.95 -25.68
CA SER A 95 -22.38 -24.82 -25.89
C SER A 95 -21.44 -24.91 -24.68
N LYS A 96 -21.45 -26.07 -24.03
CA LYS A 96 -20.45 -26.49 -23.02
C LYS A 96 -19.28 -27.18 -23.73
N ILE A 97 -18.47 -26.46 -24.50
CA ILE A 97 -17.25 -27.05 -25.08
C ILE A 97 -16.09 -26.86 -24.11
N ARG A 98 -15.58 -27.99 -23.63
CA ARG A 98 -14.55 -28.13 -22.61
C ARG A 98 -13.17 -27.81 -23.21
N HIS A 99 -12.74 -26.55 -23.19
CA HIS A 99 -11.36 -26.18 -23.54
C HIS A 99 -10.36 -26.47 -22.41
N LEU A 100 -10.44 -27.68 -21.84
CA LEU A 100 -9.56 -28.18 -20.77
C LEU A 100 -8.08 -27.95 -21.08
N ALA A 101 -7.67 -28.20 -22.33
CA ALA A 101 -6.28 -28.07 -22.75
C ALA A 101 -5.75 -26.65 -22.55
N MET A 102 -6.49 -25.61 -22.95
CA MET A 102 -6.02 -24.22 -22.82
C MET A 102 -5.93 -23.77 -21.36
N SER A 103 -6.86 -24.22 -20.50
CA SER A 103 -6.81 -23.98 -19.05
C SER A 103 -5.64 -24.70 -18.38
N VAL A 104 -5.37 -25.96 -18.76
CA VAL A 104 -4.24 -26.75 -18.24
C VAL A 104 -2.92 -26.14 -18.70
N THR A 105 -2.76 -25.78 -19.97
CA THR A 105 -1.52 -25.16 -20.48
C THR A 105 -1.25 -23.82 -19.82
N LYS A 106 -2.29 -23.00 -19.58
CA LYS A 106 -2.15 -21.74 -18.83
C LYS A 106 -1.71 -21.98 -17.39
N MET A 107 -2.32 -22.95 -16.70
CA MET A 107 -1.93 -23.32 -15.34
C MET A 107 -0.49 -23.84 -15.26
N VAL A 108 -0.07 -24.66 -16.23
CA VAL A 108 1.30 -25.17 -16.33
C VAL A 108 2.29 -24.05 -16.62
N LEU A 109 1.99 -23.13 -17.53
CA LEU A 109 2.81 -21.95 -17.81
C LEU A 109 2.96 -21.06 -16.58
N ASP A 110 1.87 -20.83 -15.85
CA ASP A 110 1.93 -20.04 -14.62
C ASP A 110 2.76 -20.78 -13.56
N LEU A 111 2.53 -22.06 -13.30
CA LEU A 111 3.37 -22.85 -12.38
C LEU A 111 4.86 -22.82 -12.76
N THR A 112 5.16 -22.90 -14.07
CA THR A 112 6.54 -22.86 -14.59
C THR A 112 7.20 -21.52 -14.29
N LYS A 113 6.49 -20.40 -14.46
CA LYS A 113 6.98 -19.06 -14.05
C LYS A 113 7.31 -19.04 -12.56
N GLY A 114 6.42 -19.57 -11.72
CA GLY A 114 6.65 -19.65 -10.28
C GLY A 114 7.89 -20.46 -9.90
N VAL A 115 8.05 -21.63 -10.50
CA VAL A 115 9.23 -22.48 -10.31
C VAL A 115 10.49 -21.77 -10.77
N THR A 116 10.48 -21.11 -11.94
CA THR A 116 11.64 -20.34 -12.41
C THR A 116 12.00 -19.21 -11.47
N VAL A 117 11.02 -18.49 -10.90
CA VAL A 117 11.29 -17.44 -9.91
C VAL A 117 11.89 -18.02 -8.64
N VAL A 118 11.35 -19.12 -8.10
CA VAL A 118 11.93 -19.78 -6.91
C VAL A 118 13.37 -20.21 -7.18
N ILE A 119 13.64 -20.80 -8.35
CA ILE A 119 15.00 -21.20 -8.75
C ILE A 119 15.92 -19.98 -8.87
N THR A 120 15.47 -18.87 -9.47
CA THR A 120 16.30 -17.65 -9.54
C THR A 120 16.55 -17.05 -8.16
N VAL A 121 15.60 -17.14 -7.22
CA VAL A 121 15.81 -16.70 -5.83
C VAL A 121 16.84 -17.56 -5.12
N VAL A 122 16.72 -18.89 -5.21
CA VAL A 122 17.69 -19.81 -4.60
C VAL A 122 19.07 -19.60 -5.21
N PHE A 123 19.15 -19.42 -6.54
CA PHE A 123 20.41 -19.14 -7.22
C PHE A 123 21.00 -17.78 -6.83
N MET A 124 20.18 -16.72 -6.76
CA MET A 124 20.62 -15.42 -6.28
C MET A 124 21.12 -15.50 -4.83
N LEU A 125 20.39 -16.18 -3.94
CA LEU A 125 20.83 -16.41 -2.56
C LEU A 125 22.15 -17.17 -2.47
N LEU A 126 22.33 -18.19 -3.32
CA LEU A 126 23.57 -18.94 -3.40
C LEU A 126 24.72 -18.07 -3.93
N VAL A 127 24.50 -17.30 -4.99
CA VAL A 127 25.51 -16.36 -5.54
C VAL A 127 25.86 -15.29 -4.51
N LEU A 128 24.86 -14.74 -3.81
CA LEU A 128 25.05 -13.77 -2.74
C LEU A 128 25.85 -14.37 -1.58
N GLY A 129 25.53 -15.59 -1.16
CA GLY A 129 26.26 -16.31 -0.11
C GLY A 129 27.66 -16.81 -0.51
N LEU A 130 27.93 -16.92 -1.82
CA LEU A 130 29.24 -17.28 -2.38
C LEU A 130 30.14 -16.07 -2.63
N GLU A 131 29.58 -14.87 -2.83
CA GLU A 131 30.39 -13.65 -2.85
C GLU A 131 30.94 -13.36 -1.43
N GLN A 132 32.25 -13.10 -1.36
CA GLN A 132 33.05 -12.90 -0.13
C GLN A 132 32.54 -11.80 0.83
N GLY A 133 31.44 -11.11 0.52
CA GLY A 133 30.85 -10.05 1.34
C GLY A 133 30.06 -10.54 2.56
N LEU A 134 29.74 -11.84 2.66
CA LEU A 134 28.94 -12.41 3.74
C LEU A 134 29.72 -13.34 4.70
N GLU A 135 31.03 -13.51 4.54
CA GLU A 135 31.82 -14.48 5.34
C GLU A 135 31.75 -14.23 6.87
N HIS A 136 31.42 -13.00 7.30
CA HIS A 136 31.27 -12.63 8.72
C HIS A 136 29.88 -12.05 9.07
N PHE A 137 28.91 -12.14 8.16
CA PHE A 137 27.60 -11.55 8.37
C PHE A 137 26.72 -12.45 9.24
N SER A 138 26.68 -12.15 10.55
CA SER A 138 25.76 -12.77 11.51
C SER A 138 24.74 -11.74 11.98
N PRO A 139 23.65 -11.52 11.24
CA PRO A 139 22.69 -10.48 11.59
C PRO A 139 22.01 -10.84 12.90
N THR A 140 21.97 -9.88 13.82
CA THR A 140 21.16 -10.01 15.04
C THR A 140 19.68 -10.08 14.66
N TRP A 141 18.89 -10.86 15.40
CA TRP A 141 17.44 -10.93 15.20
C TRP A 141 16.77 -9.54 15.23
N THR A 142 17.32 -8.61 16.03
CA THR A 142 16.87 -7.21 16.08
C THR A 142 17.09 -6.46 14.77
N TYR A 143 18.24 -6.66 14.10
CA TYR A 143 18.51 -6.07 12.79
C TYR A 143 17.54 -6.59 11.74
N VAL A 144 17.33 -7.91 11.68
CA VAL A 144 16.40 -8.54 10.72
C VAL A 144 14.98 -8.05 10.96
N LEU A 145 14.50 -8.08 12.21
CA LEU A 145 13.14 -7.65 12.54
C LEU A 145 12.90 -6.17 12.20
N LEU A 146 13.84 -5.30 12.57
CA LEU A 146 13.72 -3.85 12.32
C LEU A 146 13.71 -3.54 10.82
N THR A 147 14.67 -4.10 10.07
CA THR A 147 14.78 -3.86 8.62
C THR A 147 13.62 -4.49 7.84
N ALA A 148 13.16 -5.68 8.22
CA ALA A 148 12.00 -6.32 7.62
C ALA A 148 10.71 -5.55 7.88
N LEU A 149 10.48 -5.09 9.13
CA LEU A 149 9.31 -4.28 9.47
C LEU A 149 9.31 -2.96 8.68
N TYR A 150 10.46 -2.28 8.61
CA TYR A 150 10.60 -1.06 7.82
C TYR A 150 10.33 -1.29 6.34
N PHE A 151 10.84 -2.38 5.78
CA PHE A 151 10.57 -2.79 4.41
C PHE A 151 9.07 -3.03 4.18
N CYS A 152 8.40 -3.81 5.05
CA CYS A 152 6.97 -4.05 4.94
C CYS A 152 6.12 -2.76 5.06
N LEU A 153 6.54 -1.79 5.86
CA LEU A 153 5.82 -0.51 5.97
C LEU A 153 6.03 0.41 4.76
N THR A 154 7.11 0.24 4.00
CA THR A 154 7.45 1.09 2.84
C THR A 154 6.98 0.49 1.51
N GLU A 155 6.93 -0.83 1.41
CA GLU A 155 6.59 -1.56 0.19
C GLU A 155 5.11 -1.45 -0.18
N ARG A 156 4.82 -1.13 -1.46
CA ARG A 156 3.44 -0.87 -1.93
C ARG A 156 2.53 -2.09 -1.78
N ILE A 157 3.04 -3.28 -2.13
CA ILE A 157 2.30 -4.54 -2.03
C ILE A 157 1.86 -4.80 -0.58
N CYS A 158 2.72 -4.47 0.39
CA CYS A 158 2.40 -4.62 1.80
C CYS A 158 1.43 -3.53 2.27
N GLN A 159 1.60 -2.28 1.83
CA GLN A 159 0.70 -1.17 2.15
C GLN A 159 -0.76 -1.43 1.72
N ASP A 160 -0.98 -2.10 0.59
CA ASP A 160 -2.33 -2.47 0.15
C ASP A 160 -3.05 -3.43 1.12
N LYS A 161 -2.30 -4.21 1.91
CA LYS A 161 -2.84 -5.11 2.93
C LYS A 161 -3.02 -4.44 4.29
N VAL A 162 -2.41 -3.28 4.52
CA VAL A 162 -2.46 -2.56 5.81
C VAL A 162 -3.90 -2.27 6.25
N PRO A 163 -4.84 -1.77 5.41
CA PRO A 163 -6.22 -1.55 5.84
C PRO A 163 -6.92 -2.81 6.37
N MET A 164 -6.63 -3.98 5.79
CA MET A 164 -7.16 -5.26 6.25
C MET A 164 -6.58 -5.67 7.62
N VAL A 165 -5.30 -5.40 7.84
CA VAL A 165 -4.66 -5.63 9.15
C VAL A 165 -5.23 -4.68 10.20
N LEU A 166 -5.45 -3.41 9.85
CA LEU A 166 -6.06 -2.42 10.73
C LEU A 166 -7.51 -2.77 11.10
N SER A 167 -8.31 -3.27 10.15
CA SER A 167 -9.68 -3.68 10.44
C SER A 167 -9.72 -4.89 11.36
N TRP A 168 -8.75 -5.81 11.26
CA TRP A 168 -8.65 -6.95 12.18
C TRP A 168 -8.39 -6.49 13.63
N LEU A 169 -7.62 -5.41 13.82
CA LEU A 169 -7.33 -4.83 15.14
C LEU A 169 -8.54 -4.15 15.80
N HIS A 170 -9.67 -3.99 15.11
CA HIS A 170 -10.93 -3.41 15.62
C HIS A 170 -10.71 -2.13 16.46
N LEU A 171 -9.84 -1.24 16.00
CA LEU A 171 -9.54 0.01 16.72
C LEU A 171 -10.72 0.97 16.59
N GLU A 172 -11.44 1.18 17.71
CA GLU A 172 -12.59 2.09 17.76
C GLU A 172 -12.22 3.54 17.36
N SER A 173 -10.95 3.92 17.53
CA SER A 173 -10.45 5.25 17.18
C SER A 173 -10.37 5.54 15.67
N LEU A 174 -10.35 4.52 14.81
CA LEU A 174 -10.20 4.68 13.36
C LEU A 174 -11.52 4.98 12.65
N GLU A 175 -12.66 4.90 13.34
CA GLU A 175 -13.99 5.27 12.83
C GLU A 175 -14.39 4.54 11.51
N ASN A 176 -13.83 3.36 11.23
CA ASN A 176 -13.87 2.63 9.95
C ASN A 176 -13.24 3.38 8.75
N LEU A 177 -12.36 4.35 8.99
CA LEU A 177 -11.58 5.08 7.98
C LEU A 177 -10.18 4.45 7.75
N GLU A 178 -10.02 3.14 7.89
CA GLU A 178 -8.71 2.47 7.81
C GLU A 178 -8.00 2.75 6.49
N THR A 179 -8.75 2.86 5.40
CA THR A 179 -8.23 3.15 4.06
C THR A 179 -7.56 4.52 3.95
N LEU A 180 -8.03 5.52 4.68
CA LEU A 180 -7.44 6.86 4.73
C LEU A 180 -6.30 6.96 5.75
N TRP A 181 -6.43 6.24 6.86
CA TRP A 181 -5.41 6.22 7.91
C TRP A 181 -4.17 5.41 7.52
N ALA A 182 -4.32 4.32 6.77
CA ALA A 182 -3.22 3.43 6.38
C ALA A 182 -1.99 4.15 5.78
N PRO A 183 -2.11 4.99 4.73
CA PRO A 183 -0.94 5.67 4.17
C PRO A 183 -0.33 6.68 5.14
N VAL A 184 -1.14 7.34 5.97
CA VAL A 184 -0.66 8.31 6.98
C VAL A 184 0.14 7.59 8.06
N LEU A 185 -0.39 6.50 8.60
CA LEU A 185 0.27 5.72 9.65
C LEU A 185 1.56 5.06 9.15
N CYS A 186 1.56 4.51 7.93
CA CYS A 186 2.77 3.94 7.34
C CYS A 186 3.87 5.00 7.21
N LYS A 187 3.57 6.16 6.60
CA LYS A 187 4.55 7.24 6.41
C LYS A 187 5.03 7.85 7.74
N LEU A 188 4.14 7.98 8.72
CA LEU A 188 4.49 8.44 10.06
C LEU A 188 5.41 7.43 10.75
N ALA A 189 5.07 6.14 10.74
CA ALA A 189 5.86 5.09 11.36
C ALA A 189 7.26 4.96 10.73
N THR A 190 7.38 5.04 9.40
CA THR A 190 8.68 4.99 8.71
C THR A 190 9.53 6.22 8.99
N SER A 191 8.91 7.41 9.03
CA SER A 191 9.61 8.67 9.34
C SER A 191 10.12 8.68 10.78
N LEU A 192 9.31 8.22 11.74
CA LEU A 192 9.69 8.08 13.15
C LEU A 192 10.80 7.04 13.33
N SER A 193 10.70 5.88 12.67
CA SER A 193 11.74 4.84 12.73
C SER A 193 13.07 5.37 12.19
N SER A 194 13.05 6.08 11.06
CA SER A 194 14.25 6.73 10.52
C SER A 194 14.82 7.78 11.46
N LEU A 195 13.97 8.62 12.07
CA LEU A 195 14.41 9.63 13.04
C LEU A 195 15.10 9.00 14.26
N LEU A 196 14.51 7.93 14.82
CA LEU A 196 15.10 7.19 15.93
C LEU A 196 16.48 6.62 15.58
N MET A 197 16.63 6.04 14.40
CA MET A 197 17.93 5.53 13.94
C MET A 197 18.94 6.64 13.68
N ILE A 198 18.52 7.78 13.12
CA ILE A 198 19.40 8.95 12.94
C ILE A 198 19.91 9.45 14.30
N VAL A 199 19.04 9.57 15.30
CA VAL A 199 19.43 10.00 16.65
C VAL A 199 20.39 9.00 17.29
N ALA A 200 20.10 7.70 17.20
CA ALA A 200 20.96 6.65 17.71
C ALA A 200 22.37 6.69 17.08
N VAL A 201 22.44 6.70 15.74
CA VAL A 201 23.71 6.76 15.01
C VAL A 201 24.47 8.05 15.29
N SER A 202 23.79 9.20 15.37
CA SER A 202 24.42 10.49 15.67
C SER A 202 25.06 10.51 17.05
N PHE A 203 24.37 9.93 18.05
CA PHE A 203 24.88 9.85 19.42
C PHE A 203 26.08 8.91 19.54
N TRP A 204 26.02 7.73 18.94
CA TRP A 204 27.05 6.69 19.10
C TRP A 204 28.26 6.86 18.17
N CYS A 205 28.07 7.42 16.98
CA CYS A 205 29.11 7.58 15.96
C CYS A 205 29.59 9.02 15.79
N SER A 206 29.39 9.86 16.80
CA SER A 206 29.67 11.31 16.80
C SER A 206 31.10 11.67 16.34
N GLY A 207 32.06 10.75 16.41
CA GLY A 207 33.45 10.94 15.97
C GLY A 207 33.87 10.33 14.60
N LYS A 208 33.00 9.58 13.89
CA LYS A 208 33.40 8.76 12.71
C LYS A 208 32.92 9.26 11.35
N GLY A 209 32.71 10.58 11.18
CA GLY A 209 32.52 11.20 9.86
C GLY A 209 31.24 10.83 9.08
N GLY A 210 30.20 10.31 9.76
CA GLY A 210 28.95 9.85 9.13
C GLY A 210 27.85 10.90 8.95
N TRP A 211 28.16 12.18 9.17
CA TRP A 211 27.16 13.26 9.20
C TRP A 211 26.44 13.45 7.86
N GLY A 212 27.12 13.23 6.73
CA GLY A 212 26.51 13.32 5.40
C GLY A 212 25.35 12.34 5.21
N LEU A 213 25.50 11.09 5.66
CA LEU A 213 24.45 10.07 5.60
C LEU A 213 23.26 10.48 6.49
N CYS A 214 23.53 10.98 7.70
CA CYS A 214 22.48 11.41 8.64
C CYS A 214 21.69 12.61 8.09
N LEU A 215 22.36 13.59 7.49
CA LEU A 215 21.73 14.74 6.86
C LEU A 215 20.88 14.32 5.65
N LEU A 216 21.42 13.45 4.79
CA LEU A 216 20.70 12.95 3.62
C LEU A 216 19.47 12.13 4.04
N ALA A 217 19.60 11.24 5.02
CA ALA A 217 18.49 10.47 5.56
C ALA A 217 17.46 11.36 6.27
N SER A 218 17.89 12.38 7.01
CA SER A 218 16.98 13.36 7.61
C SER A 218 16.18 14.12 6.55
N TYR A 219 16.82 14.49 5.44
CA TYR A 219 16.12 15.17 4.34
C TYR A 219 15.14 14.25 3.60
N ILE A 220 15.59 13.06 3.19
CA ILE A 220 14.79 12.15 2.35
C ILE A 220 13.78 11.37 3.18
N ASN A 221 14.23 10.72 4.26
CA ASN A 221 13.39 9.80 5.02
C ASN A 221 12.44 10.51 5.99
N VAL A 222 12.85 11.65 6.54
CA VAL A 222 12.03 12.39 7.50
C VAL A 222 11.32 13.56 6.81
N TYR A 223 12.06 14.54 6.29
CA TYR A 223 11.42 15.75 5.74
C TYR A 223 10.56 15.47 4.49
N LEU A 224 11.11 14.80 3.47
CA LEU A 224 10.34 14.43 2.28
C LEU A 224 9.23 13.43 2.61
N GLY A 225 9.49 12.48 3.51
CA GLY A 225 8.48 11.52 4.00
C GLY A 225 7.26 12.21 4.63
N LEU A 226 7.49 13.15 5.56
CA LEU A 226 6.44 13.93 6.21
C LEU A 226 5.74 14.88 5.23
N LYS A 227 6.49 15.49 4.29
CA LYS A 227 5.90 16.34 3.24
C LYS A 227 5.01 15.54 2.29
N ALA A 228 5.38 14.30 1.96
CA ALA A 228 4.53 13.41 1.17
C ALA A 228 3.26 13.00 1.94
N MET A 229 3.38 12.79 3.26
CA MET A 229 2.25 12.48 4.15
C MET A 229 1.22 13.61 4.23
N ASP A 230 1.64 14.88 4.20
CA ASP A 230 0.77 16.06 4.34
C ASP A 230 -0.45 16.04 3.41
N ARG A 231 -0.30 15.57 2.16
CA ARG A 231 -1.42 15.42 1.22
C ARG A 231 -2.48 14.44 1.74
N HIS A 232 -2.04 13.26 2.18
CA HIS A 232 -2.93 12.24 2.73
C HIS A 232 -3.56 12.70 4.05
N LEU A 233 -2.80 13.40 4.90
CA LEU A 233 -3.29 13.94 6.15
C LEU A 233 -4.35 15.01 5.93
N LYS A 234 -4.15 15.93 4.98
CA LYS A 234 -5.15 16.96 4.62
C LYS A 234 -6.47 16.34 4.17
N VAL A 235 -6.41 15.32 3.30
CA VAL A 235 -7.61 14.60 2.84
C VAL A 235 -8.29 13.90 4.01
N LEU A 236 -7.54 13.21 4.87
CA LEU A 236 -8.08 12.56 6.06
C LEU A 236 -8.76 13.56 7.00
N LEU A 237 -8.12 14.68 7.31
CA LEU A 237 -8.66 15.72 8.19
C LEU A 237 -9.90 16.38 7.60
N GLN A 238 -9.91 16.64 6.29
CA GLN A 238 -11.05 17.21 5.59
C GLN A 238 -12.26 16.26 5.66
N GLU A 239 -12.08 14.98 5.32
CA GLU A 239 -13.16 14.00 5.35
C GLU A 239 -13.64 13.72 6.78
N ARG A 240 -12.73 13.68 7.75
CA ARG A 240 -13.08 13.58 9.17
C ARG A 240 -13.85 14.82 9.65
N GLY A 241 -13.49 16.00 9.21
CA GLY A 241 -14.20 17.25 9.51
C GLY A 241 -15.63 17.24 8.96
N ARG A 242 -15.83 16.74 7.73
CA ARG A 242 -17.17 16.57 7.12
C ARG A 242 -18.03 15.60 7.93
N LEU A 243 -17.45 14.47 8.33
CA LEU A 243 -18.14 13.47 9.16
C LEU A 243 -18.35 13.94 10.61
N GLY A 244 -17.51 14.84 11.11
CA GLY A 244 -17.57 15.38 12.47
C GLY A 244 -18.87 16.11 12.80
N ARG A 245 -19.63 16.55 11.78
CA ARG A 245 -20.96 17.16 11.95
C ARG A 245 -22.03 16.15 12.37
N PHE A 246 -21.82 14.86 12.13
CA PHE A 246 -22.74 13.79 12.50
C PHE A 246 -22.36 13.21 13.86
N ARG A 247 -23.31 13.06 14.77
CA ARG A 247 -23.07 12.46 16.08
C ARG A 247 -22.72 10.98 15.94
N PHE A 248 -21.90 10.44 16.83
CA PHE A 248 -21.72 9.00 16.97
C PHE A 248 -22.95 8.33 17.59
N ALA A 249 -23.33 7.16 17.08
CA ALA A 249 -24.37 6.34 17.68
C ALA A 249 -23.93 5.84 19.06
N THR A 250 -24.84 5.83 20.02
CA THR A 250 -24.61 5.17 21.31
C THR A 250 -24.69 3.66 21.15
N LYS A 251 -24.06 2.89 22.07
CA LYS A 251 -24.13 1.42 22.04
C LYS A 251 -25.58 0.89 22.11
N GLN A 252 -26.48 1.63 22.77
CA GLN A 252 -27.91 1.30 22.84
C GLN A 252 -28.62 1.53 21.50
N GLU A 253 -28.34 2.65 20.83
CA GLU A 253 -28.92 2.93 19.50
C GLU A 253 -28.46 1.91 18.46
N LEU A 254 -27.21 1.45 18.55
CA LEU A 254 -26.66 0.40 17.68
C LEU A 254 -27.38 -0.94 17.92
N ALA A 255 -27.43 -1.38 19.19
CA ALA A 255 -28.10 -2.62 19.58
C ALA A 255 -29.58 -2.66 19.19
N ASN A 256 -30.26 -1.51 19.18
CA ASN A 256 -31.65 -1.41 18.75
C ASN A 256 -31.84 -1.44 17.22
N PHE A 257 -30.79 -1.15 16.44
CA PHE A 257 -30.85 -0.98 14.97
C PHE A 257 -30.35 -2.22 14.19
N ASP A 258 -30.43 -3.43 14.76
CA ASP A 258 -29.99 -4.70 14.14
C ASP A 258 -28.51 -4.70 13.66
N ASP A 259 -27.71 -3.73 14.09
CA ASP A 259 -26.28 -3.55 13.83
C ASP A 259 -25.82 -3.69 12.35
N VAL A 260 -26.67 -3.69 11.33
CA VAL A 260 -26.23 -3.87 9.92
C VAL A 260 -26.30 -2.57 9.12
N CYS A 261 -25.18 -2.19 8.50
CA CYS A 261 -25.15 -1.00 7.65
C CYS A 261 -25.89 -1.26 6.33
N SER A 262 -26.87 -0.43 5.99
CA SER A 262 -27.67 -0.61 4.76
C SER A 262 -26.90 -0.34 3.45
N VAL A 263 -25.67 0.18 3.52
CA VAL A 263 -24.84 0.51 2.35
C VAL A 263 -23.90 -0.63 1.99
N CYS A 264 -23.17 -1.18 2.97
CA CYS A 264 -22.22 -2.27 2.75
C CYS A 264 -22.74 -3.65 3.18
N LEU A 265 -23.90 -3.70 3.85
CA LEU A 265 -24.52 -4.91 4.39
C LEU A 265 -23.63 -5.68 5.39
N GLN A 266 -22.73 -4.98 6.07
CA GLN A 266 -21.85 -5.52 7.11
C GLN A 266 -22.26 -5.01 8.50
N ARG A 267 -21.88 -5.78 9.54
CA ARG A 267 -22.12 -5.40 10.94
C ARG A 267 -21.39 -4.09 11.29
N MET A 268 -22.03 -3.28 12.11
CA MET A 268 -21.58 -1.98 12.60
C MET A 268 -21.17 -2.13 14.05
N THR A 269 -19.89 -1.86 14.33
CA THR A 269 -19.37 -1.65 15.70
C THR A 269 -19.38 -0.17 16.06
N LEU A 270 -19.24 0.69 15.06
CA LEU A 270 -19.29 2.14 15.16
C LEU A 270 -20.07 2.71 13.99
N ALA A 271 -21.03 3.59 14.31
CA ALA A 271 -21.86 4.25 13.32
C ALA A 271 -21.97 5.76 13.58
N ARG A 272 -22.18 6.51 12.50
CA ARG A 272 -22.57 7.92 12.51
C ARG A 272 -24.08 8.00 12.32
N VAL A 273 -24.72 8.89 13.10
CA VAL A 273 -26.16 9.16 13.05
C VAL A 273 -26.40 10.42 12.22
N THR A 274 -27.20 10.31 11.17
CA THR A 274 -27.62 11.46 10.35
C THR A 274 -28.70 12.28 11.07
N PRO A 275 -28.97 13.54 10.67
CA PRO A 275 -30.07 14.34 11.23
C PRO A 275 -31.44 13.68 11.06
N CYS A 276 -31.62 12.88 10.01
CA CYS A 276 -32.82 12.04 9.78
C CYS A 276 -32.83 10.72 10.58
N ARG A 277 -31.93 10.56 11.56
CA ARG A 277 -31.81 9.41 12.49
C ARG A 277 -31.47 8.06 11.86
N HIS A 278 -30.82 8.07 10.70
CA HIS A 278 -30.31 6.85 10.06
C HIS A 278 -28.84 6.60 10.45
N LEU A 279 -28.47 5.32 10.60
CA LEU A 279 -27.16 4.88 11.07
C LEU A 279 -26.35 4.25 9.92
N PHE A 280 -25.08 4.65 9.80
CA PHE A 280 -24.15 4.11 8.79
C PHE A 280 -22.71 4.04 9.34
N HIS A 281 -21.86 3.17 8.78
CA HIS A 281 -20.41 3.31 9.02
C HIS A 281 -19.91 4.67 8.54
N GLY A 282 -18.88 5.22 9.21
CA GLY A 282 -18.28 6.51 8.83
C GLY A 282 -17.80 6.53 7.37
N ASP A 283 -17.14 5.47 6.92
CA ASP A 283 -16.64 5.32 5.56
C ASP A 283 -17.76 5.15 4.51
N CYS A 284 -18.80 4.37 4.83
CA CYS A 284 -19.98 4.25 3.97
C CYS A 284 -20.69 5.59 3.78
N LEU A 285 -20.93 6.31 4.88
CA LEU A 285 -21.53 7.64 4.84
C LEU A 285 -20.67 8.63 4.05
N ARG A 286 -19.34 8.59 4.23
CA ARG A 286 -18.40 9.43 3.47
C ARG A 286 -18.53 9.19 1.96
N ARG A 287 -18.53 7.93 1.52
CA ARG A 287 -18.66 7.58 0.11
C ARG A 287 -20.00 8.07 -0.44
N SER A 288 -21.09 7.83 0.29
CA SER A 288 -22.41 8.31 -0.11
C SER A 288 -22.45 9.84 -0.26
N LEU A 289 -21.87 10.59 0.69
CA LEU A 289 -21.81 12.06 0.66
C LEU A 289 -20.91 12.62 -0.45
N LYS A 290 -20.00 11.82 -1.00
CA LYS A 290 -19.18 12.18 -2.15
C LYS A 290 -19.99 12.13 -3.44
N ASP A 291 -20.89 11.15 -3.56
CA ASP A 291 -21.72 10.96 -4.74
C ASP A 291 -22.99 11.82 -4.70
N ARG A 292 -23.67 11.85 -3.55
CA ARG A 292 -24.93 12.58 -3.34
C ARG A 292 -24.95 13.22 -1.96
N SER A 293 -25.42 14.47 -1.90
CA SER A 293 -25.59 15.23 -0.68
C SER A 293 -26.80 14.80 0.19
N THR A 294 -27.34 13.60 -0.05
CA THR A 294 -28.59 13.11 0.54
C THR A 294 -28.40 11.81 1.31
N CYS A 295 -29.32 11.52 2.23
CA CYS A 295 -29.32 10.27 2.98
C CYS A 295 -29.55 9.06 2.05
N PRO A 296 -28.74 8.00 2.12
CA PRO A 296 -28.93 6.80 1.30
C PRO A 296 -30.29 6.10 1.48
N MET A 297 -30.88 6.22 2.68
CA MET A 297 -32.16 5.56 2.99
C MET A 297 -33.38 6.43 2.66
N CYS A 298 -33.45 7.67 3.18
CA CYS A 298 -34.63 8.52 2.98
C CYS A 298 -34.49 9.59 1.89
N LYS A 299 -33.31 9.73 1.27
CA LYS A 299 -33.00 10.76 0.25
C LYS A 299 -33.18 12.22 0.70
N GLN A 300 -33.35 12.46 2.01
CA GLN A 300 -33.39 13.81 2.57
C GLN A 300 -32.00 14.45 2.51
N ASP A 301 -31.95 15.75 2.23
CA ASP A 301 -30.71 16.52 2.24
C ASP A 301 -30.07 16.52 3.63
N LEU A 302 -28.76 16.27 3.66
CA LEU A 302 -27.98 16.21 4.89
C LEU A 302 -27.26 17.54 5.21
N TRP A 303 -27.44 18.56 4.37
CA TRP A 303 -26.73 19.86 4.43
C TRP A 303 -27.63 21.05 4.77
N CYS A 304 -28.88 20.80 5.15
CA CYS A 304 -29.81 21.82 5.63
C CYS A 304 -29.54 22.20 7.09
#